data_AF-M5C5E4-F1
#
_entry.id   AF-M5C5E4-F1
#
_cell.length_a   1.000
_cell.length_b   1.000
_cell.length_c   1.000
_cell.angle_alpha   90.00
_cell.angle_beta   90.00
_cell.angle_gamma   90.00
#
_symmetry.space_group_name_H-M   'P 1'
#
loop_
_entity.id
_entity.type
_entity.pdbx_description
1 polymer ?
#
loop_
_entity_poly.entity_id
_entity_poly.type
_entity_poly.pdbx_seq_one_letter_code
_entity_poly.pdbx_strand_id
1 'polypeptide(L)'
;MPILTGFNTNEANALVPRNLNTTSDFLGFLKGLLPLLSDSHLAKIEQLYPAPELSASPYANSPLSPHFLRIAAAYGDLSYIAQVQATSIYASKAKVPVWKYHFDHLTPGAESWIGVNHTSELAFVSKLWANKFTGQVADQSRLMNAYWSSFIVSGDPNARVPENTPVWPQYVFNNQTELRLANGTAYPQRDDFRREALDFWRGIPEILMH
;
A
#
# COMPACT_ATOMS: atom_id res chain seq x y z
N MET A 1 -7.34 -14.30 17.00
CA MET A 1 -7.98 -12.98 16.87
C MET A 1 -8.07 -12.64 15.40
N PRO A 2 -9.17 -12.06 14.89
CA PRO A 2 -9.26 -11.61 13.50
C PRO A 2 -8.30 -10.44 13.23
N ILE A 3 -7.92 -10.23 11.98
CA ILE A 3 -6.98 -9.19 11.55
C ILE A 3 -7.63 -8.30 10.48
N LEU A 4 -7.51 -6.99 10.65
CA LEU A 4 -7.75 -5.99 9.61
C LEU A 4 -6.42 -5.29 9.36
N THR A 5 -5.97 -5.28 8.12
CA THR A 5 -4.66 -4.72 7.73
C THR A 5 -4.75 -4.10 6.33
N GLY A 6 -3.81 -3.25 5.95
CA GLY A 6 -3.82 -2.63 4.64
C GLY A 6 -2.70 -1.63 4.46
N PHE A 7 -2.72 -0.98 3.30
CA PHE A 7 -1.70 -0.05 2.86
C PHE A 7 -2.31 1.06 1.99
N ASN A 8 -1.55 2.13 1.80
CA ASN A 8 -1.88 3.26 0.94
C ASN A 8 -1.12 3.17 -0.39
N THR A 9 -1.69 3.67 -1.49
CA THR A 9 -1.07 3.57 -2.83
C THR A 9 0.38 4.09 -2.90
N ASN A 10 0.66 5.18 -2.17
CA ASN A 10 1.92 5.92 -2.21
C ASN A 10 2.62 6.01 -0.84
N GLU A 11 2.65 4.90 -0.07
CA GLU A 11 3.22 4.85 1.29
C GLU A 11 4.45 5.74 1.48
N ALA A 12 5.47 5.57 0.63
CA ALA A 12 6.76 6.17 0.88
C ALA A 12 7.01 7.54 0.23
N ASN A 13 6.06 8.14 -0.51
CA ASN A 13 6.34 9.39 -1.23
C ASN A 13 6.87 10.50 -0.29
N ALA A 14 6.37 10.56 0.95
CA ALA A 14 6.82 11.54 1.95
C ALA A 14 8.11 11.15 2.71
N LEU A 15 8.59 9.92 2.53
CA LEU A 15 9.60 9.27 3.38
C LEU A 15 10.92 8.97 2.66
N VAL A 16 11.00 9.22 1.36
CA VAL A 16 12.18 8.93 0.53
C VAL A 16 12.97 10.18 0.15
N PRO A 17 14.27 10.03 -0.20
CA PRO A 17 15.06 11.13 -0.71
C PRO A 17 14.45 11.73 -1.98
N ARG A 18 14.67 13.04 -2.15
CA ARG A 18 14.13 13.82 -3.27
C ARG A 18 15.22 14.23 -4.27
N ASN A 19 16.43 13.70 -4.13
CA ASN A 19 17.64 14.14 -4.82
C ASN A 19 18.40 12.98 -5.50
N LEU A 20 17.72 11.90 -5.87
CA LEU A 20 18.34 10.76 -6.57
C LEU A 20 18.24 10.98 -8.08
N ASN A 21 19.39 11.14 -8.74
CA ASN A 21 19.45 11.56 -10.15
C ASN A 21 19.89 10.45 -11.10
N THR A 22 20.51 9.39 -10.57
CA THR A 22 21.00 8.27 -11.37
C THR A 22 20.54 6.92 -10.83
N THR A 23 20.60 5.88 -11.67
CA THR A 23 20.38 4.48 -11.22
C THR A 23 21.37 4.08 -10.13
N SER A 24 22.60 4.61 -10.15
CA SER A 24 23.59 4.40 -9.09
C SER A 24 23.15 5.01 -7.76
N ASP A 25 22.56 6.21 -7.76
CA ASP A 25 22.01 6.84 -6.55
C ASP A 25 20.86 5.99 -5.96
N PHE A 26 19.97 5.49 -6.83
CA PHE A 26 18.84 4.63 -6.47
C PHE A 26 19.30 3.32 -5.82
N LEU A 27 20.19 2.57 -6.48
CA LEU A 27 20.70 1.31 -5.95
C LEU A 27 21.59 1.53 -4.72
N GLY A 28 22.39 2.59 -4.73
CA GLY A 28 23.26 2.98 -3.62
C GLY A 28 22.46 3.30 -2.35
N PHE A 29 21.32 3.99 -2.48
CA PHE A 29 20.42 4.23 -1.35
C PHE A 29 19.88 2.92 -0.76
N LEU A 30 19.38 2.01 -1.61
CA LEU A 30 18.84 0.71 -1.14
C LEU A 30 19.93 -0.17 -0.52
N LYS A 31 21.14 -0.18 -1.08
CA LYS A 31 22.30 -0.89 -0.52
C LYS A 31 22.78 -0.30 0.80
N GLY A 32 22.69 1.03 0.96
CA GLY A 32 22.97 1.72 2.21
C GLY A 32 21.95 1.38 3.30
N LEU A 33 20.67 1.27 2.93
CA LEU A 33 19.59 0.86 3.83
C LEU A 33 19.68 -0.62 4.20
N LEU A 34 20.01 -1.48 3.23
CA LEU A 34 20.07 -2.93 3.35
C LEU A 34 21.45 -3.43 2.90
N PRO A 35 22.48 -3.38 3.77
CA PRO A 35 23.85 -3.76 3.42
C PRO A 35 23.99 -5.21 2.94
N LEU A 36 23.05 -6.09 3.31
CA LEU A 36 23.04 -7.51 2.96
C LEU A 36 22.52 -7.81 1.54
N LEU A 37 22.00 -6.82 0.79
CA LEU A 37 21.60 -7.03 -0.60
C LEU A 37 22.81 -7.45 -1.45
N SER A 38 22.78 -8.63 -2.06
CA SER A 38 23.82 -9.05 -3.01
C SER A 38 23.70 -8.28 -4.33
N ASP A 39 24.73 -8.38 -5.18
CA ASP A 39 24.68 -7.80 -6.53
C ASP A 39 23.53 -8.39 -7.36
N SER A 40 23.20 -9.68 -7.15
CA SER A 40 22.04 -10.30 -7.80
C SER A 40 20.71 -9.73 -7.31
N HIS A 41 20.60 -9.37 -6.03
CA HIS A 41 19.42 -8.67 -5.52
C HIS A 41 19.30 -7.27 -6.13
N LEU A 42 20.40 -6.51 -6.19
CA LEU A 42 20.41 -5.17 -6.80
C LEU A 42 20.04 -5.21 -8.28
N ALA A 43 20.58 -6.18 -9.04
CA ALA A 43 20.21 -6.39 -10.43
C ALA A 43 18.71 -6.73 -10.60
N LYS A 44 18.15 -7.55 -9.70
CA LYS A 44 16.72 -7.88 -9.74
C LYS A 44 15.85 -6.68 -9.36
N ILE A 45 16.26 -5.87 -8.37
CA ILE A 45 15.59 -4.60 -8.02
C ILE A 45 15.57 -3.66 -9.23
N GLU A 46 16.69 -3.50 -9.92
CA GLU A 46 16.77 -2.65 -11.12
C GLU A 46 15.80 -3.09 -12.22
N GLN A 47 15.61 -4.40 -12.40
CA GLN A 47 14.63 -4.95 -13.35
C GLN A 47 13.19 -4.70 -12.90
N LEU A 48 12.88 -4.93 -11.62
CA LEU A 48 11.53 -4.79 -11.06
C LEU A 48 11.07 -3.33 -11.00
N TYR A 49 12.01 -2.43 -10.79
CA TYR A 49 11.80 -1.00 -10.76
C TYR A 49 12.58 -0.38 -11.93
N PRO A 50 12.08 -0.39 -13.17
CA PRO A 50 12.83 0.08 -14.34
C PRO A 50 13.25 1.55 -14.23
N ALA A 51 14.39 1.90 -14.82
CA ALA A 51 14.91 3.25 -14.77
C ALA A 51 13.99 4.26 -15.52
N PRO A 52 13.87 5.52 -15.05
CA PRO A 52 12.94 6.52 -15.59
C PRO A 52 13.22 6.90 -17.05
N GLU A 53 14.45 6.71 -17.53
CA GLU A 53 14.87 6.94 -18.91
C GLU A 53 14.35 5.89 -19.91
N LEU A 54 13.87 4.74 -19.42
CA LEU A 54 13.27 3.71 -20.27
C LEU A 54 11.86 4.15 -20.70
N SER A 55 11.56 4.03 -21.99
CA SER A 55 10.30 4.51 -22.58
C SER A 55 9.03 3.90 -21.97
N ALA A 56 9.10 2.67 -21.47
CA ALA A 56 7.99 1.96 -20.83
C ALA A 56 7.98 2.10 -19.29
N SER A 57 8.90 2.88 -18.71
CA SER A 57 9.00 2.99 -17.26
C SER A 57 7.82 3.78 -16.67
N PRO A 58 7.14 3.24 -15.64
CA PRO A 58 6.09 3.98 -14.93
C PRO A 58 6.66 5.11 -14.06
N TYR A 59 7.99 5.24 -13.96
CA TYR A 59 8.67 6.24 -13.14
C TYR A 59 9.21 7.43 -13.94
N ALA A 60 8.95 7.45 -15.26
CA ALA A 60 9.23 8.60 -16.11
C ALA A 60 8.51 9.86 -15.58
N ASN A 61 9.08 11.04 -15.83
CA ASN A 61 8.53 12.33 -15.40
C ASN A 61 8.26 12.43 -13.87
N SER A 62 9.12 11.79 -13.06
CA SER A 62 9.06 11.90 -11.60
C SER A 62 9.15 13.38 -11.15
N PRO A 63 8.29 13.84 -10.22
CA PRO A 63 8.07 15.27 -9.96
C PRO A 63 9.18 16.00 -9.19
N LEU A 64 10.03 15.30 -8.44
CA LEU A 64 11.03 15.92 -7.54
C LEU A 64 12.48 15.67 -7.96
N SER A 65 12.77 14.47 -8.47
CA SER A 65 14.03 14.10 -9.12
C SER A 65 13.76 12.92 -10.05
N PRO A 66 14.63 12.62 -11.03
CA PRO A 66 14.38 11.57 -12.02
C PRO A 66 14.00 10.22 -11.39
N HIS A 67 14.60 9.84 -10.26
CA HIS A 67 14.34 8.56 -9.58
C HIS A 67 13.35 8.66 -8.41
N PHE A 68 12.69 9.80 -8.17
CA PHE A 68 11.83 9.98 -6.98
C PHE A 68 10.70 8.95 -6.87
N LEU A 69 9.88 8.75 -7.92
CA LEU A 69 8.79 7.76 -7.86
C LEU A 69 9.33 6.32 -7.86
N ARG A 70 10.49 6.10 -8.49
CA ARG A 70 11.18 4.80 -8.51
C ARG A 70 11.61 4.39 -7.10
N ILE A 71 12.25 5.30 -6.36
CA ILE A 71 12.65 5.01 -4.98
C ILE A 71 11.45 4.95 -4.03
N ALA A 72 10.44 5.80 -4.22
CA ALA A 72 9.21 5.74 -3.44
C ALA A 72 8.50 4.39 -3.58
N ALA A 73 8.40 3.86 -4.81
CA ALA A 73 7.82 2.54 -5.02
C ALA A 73 8.64 1.43 -4.35
N ALA A 74 9.95 1.39 -4.58
CA ALA A 74 10.82 0.35 -4.02
C ALA A 74 10.82 0.36 -2.48
N TYR A 75 10.99 1.52 -1.87
CA TYR A 75 11.00 1.66 -0.42
C TYR A 75 9.62 1.38 0.21
N GLY A 76 8.54 1.84 -0.43
CA GLY A 76 7.16 1.61 0.03
C GLY A 76 6.78 0.13 -0.02
N ASP A 77 7.16 -0.55 -1.11
CA ASP A 77 6.96 -1.98 -1.27
C ASP A 77 7.70 -2.78 -0.21
N LEU A 78 8.99 -2.48 -0.01
CA LEU A 78 9.85 -3.09 1.00
C LEU A 78 9.30 -2.91 2.42
N SER A 79 9.03 -1.67 2.80
CA SER A 79 8.84 -1.28 4.21
C SER A 79 7.41 -1.46 4.70
N TYR A 80 6.42 -1.47 3.79
CA TYR A 80 5.01 -1.49 4.15
C TYR A 80 4.24 -2.59 3.40
N ILE A 81 4.18 -2.51 2.08
CA ILE A 81 3.19 -3.27 1.30
C ILE A 81 3.52 -4.77 1.30
N ALA A 82 4.80 -5.13 1.15
CA ALA A 82 5.23 -6.52 1.22
C ALA A 82 4.94 -7.14 2.59
N GLN A 83 5.04 -6.36 3.67
CA GLN A 83 4.81 -6.80 5.05
C GLN A 83 3.31 -6.98 5.34
N VAL A 84 2.47 -6.09 4.83
CA VAL A 84 1.00 -6.22 4.87
C VAL A 84 0.56 -7.46 4.09
N GLN A 85 1.14 -7.70 2.91
CA GLN A 85 0.85 -8.89 2.11
C GLN A 85 1.34 -10.16 2.80
N ALA A 86 2.53 -10.17 3.39
CA ALA A 86 3.06 -11.30 4.18
C ALA A 86 2.13 -11.63 5.36
N THR A 87 1.76 -10.61 6.16
CA THR A 87 0.81 -10.75 7.26
C THR A 87 -0.50 -11.38 6.80
N SER A 88 -1.05 -10.90 5.69
CA SER A 88 -2.33 -11.39 5.15
C SER A 88 -2.25 -12.84 4.69
N ILE A 89 -1.18 -13.21 3.98
CA ILE A 89 -0.94 -14.58 3.49
C ILE A 89 -0.75 -15.53 4.67
N TYR A 90 0.15 -15.23 5.61
CA TYR A 90 0.49 -16.14 6.71
C TYR A 90 -0.67 -16.32 7.68
N ALA A 91 -1.36 -15.25 8.05
CA ALA A 91 -2.55 -15.34 8.88
C ALA A 91 -3.66 -16.15 8.21
N SER A 92 -3.91 -15.92 6.91
CA SER A 92 -4.90 -16.68 6.15
C SER A 92 -4.56 -18.19 6.09
N LYS A 93 -3.30 -18.55 5.86
CA LYS A 93 -2.82 -19.94 5.91
C LYS A 93 -2.99 -20.58 7.29
N ALA A 94 -2.81 -19.80 8.35
CA ALA A 94 -3.06 -20.22 9.73
C ALA A 94 -4.56 -20.24 10.10
N LYS A 95 -5.46 -20.07 9.12
CA LYS A 95 -6.92 -20.02 9.31
C LYS A 95 -7.39 -18.90 10.23
N VAL A 96 -6.59 -17.83 10.36
CA VAL A 96 -6.99 -16.60 11.03
C VAL A 96 -7.83 -15.78 10.05
N PRO A 97 -9.02 -15.28 10.44
CA PRO A 97 -9.80 -14.38 9.62
C PRO A 97 -9.03 -13.07 9.37
N VAL A 98 -8.90 -12.68 8.10
CA VAL A 98 -8.13 -11.51 7.68
C VAL A 98 -8.96 -10.70 6.68
N TRP A 99 -8.94 -9.38 6.81
CA TRP A 99 -9.46 -8.44 5.82
C TRP A 99 -8.37 -7.46 5.45
N LYS A 100 -8.01 -7.45 4.16
CA LYS A 100 -6.96 -6.59 3.61
C LYS A 100 -7.58 -5.41 2.86
N TYR A 101 -7.12 -4.19 3.10
CA TYR A 101 -7.48 -3.01 2.29
C TYR A 101 -6.30 -2.46 1.50
N HIS A 102 -6.64 -1.80 0.39
CA HIS A 102 -5.78 -0.89 -0.36
C HIS A 102 -6.47 0.47 -0.39
N PHE A 103 -5.93 1.44 0.34
CA PHE A 103 -6.46 2.79 0.40
C PHE A 103 -5.91 3.62 -0.75
N ASP A 104 -6.81 4.14 -1.58
CA ASP A 104 -6.50 4.85 -2.81
C ASP A 104 -7.47 6.03 -3.00
N HIS A 105 -7.57 6.85 -1.96
CA HIS A 105 -8.36 8.07 -1.98
C HIS A 105 -7.48 9.26 -1.60
N LEU A 106 -7.32 10.20 -2.53
CA LEU A 106 -6.47 11.36 -2.31
C LEU A 106 -7.01 12.25 -1.18
N THR A 107 -6.14 12.64 -0.26
CA THR A 107 -6.51 13.59 0.80
C THR A 107 -6.72 14.98 0.21
N PRO A 108 -7.82 15.67 0.54
CA PRO A 108 -8.05 17.04 0.06
C PRO A 108 -6.92 17.98 0.47
N GLY A 109 -6.41 18.76 -0.50
CA GLY A 109 -5.31 19.70 -0.28
C GLY A 109 -3.92 19.05 -0.23
N ALA A 110 -3.80 17.74 -0.45
CA ALA A 110 -2.50 17.09 -0.58
C ALA A 110 -1.75 17.62 -1.82
N GLU A 111 -0.43 17.80 -1.69
CA GLU A 111 0.42 18.17 -2.82
C GLU A 111 0.42 17.06 -3.87
N SER A 112 0.41 17.41 -5.16
CA SER A 112 0.25 16.43 -6.24
C SER A 112 1.33 15.34 -6.25
N TRP A 113 2.55 15.64 -5.82
CA TRP A 113 3.64 14.68 -5.76
C TRP A 113 3.53 13.69 -4.59
N ILE A 114 2.78 14.02 -3.52
CA ILE A 114 2.70 13.18 -2.33
C ILE A 114 1.75 11.99 -2.56
N GLY A 115 0.70 12.18 -3.36
CA GLY A 115 -0.29 11.15 -3.67
C GLY A 115 -1.06 10.65 -2.44
N VAL A 116 -1.45 9.39 -2.45
CA VAL A 116 -2.12 8.72 -1.31
C VAL A 116 -1.05 8.20 -0.36
N ASN A 117 -0.45 9.11 0.40
CA ASN A 117 0.76 8.85 1.18
C ASN A 117 0.50 8.12 2.50
N HIS A 118 1.57 7.66 3.15
CA HIS A 118 1.50 7.01 4.47
C HIS A 118 0.66 7.83 5.47
N THR A 119 -0.22 7.14 6.22
CA THR A 119 -1.16 7.69 7.23
C THR A 119 -2.26 8.64 6.73
N SER A 120 -2.34 8.90 5.41
CA SER A 120 -3.37 9.79 4.85
C SER A 120 -4.80 9.30 5.09
N GLU A 121 -4.96 8.00 5.35
CA GLU A 121 -6.23 7.32 5.61
C GLU A 121 -6.75 7.52 7.05
N LEU A 122 -5.91 7.92 8.02
CA LEU A 122 -6.28 7.97 9.44
C LEU A 122 -7.46 8.92 9.72
N ALA A 123 -7.54 10.03 9.00
CA ALA A 123 -8.64 10.97 9.13
C ALA A 123 -9.94 10.46 8.47
N PHE A 124 -9.86 9.47 7.57
CA PHE A 124 -11.01 8.74 7.05
C PHE A 124 -11.50 7.71 8.08
N VAL A 125 -10.60 6.99 8.74
CA VAL A 125 -10.91 6.03 9.82
C VAL A 125 -11.67 6.68 10.98
N SER A 126 -11.29 7.89 11.39
CA SER A 126 -11.82 8.59 12.57
C SER A 126 -13.06 9.45 12.33
N LYS A 127 -13.71 9.36 11.16
CA LYS A 127 -14.82 10.25 10.73
C LYS A 127 -14.47 11.75 10.64
N LEU A 128 -13.21 12.13 10.86
CA LEU A 128 -12.78 13.52 10.85
C LEU A 128 -13.11 14.19 9.50
N TRP A 129 -12.84 13.50 8.39
CA TRP A 129 -13.13 14.02 7.06
C TRP A 129 -14.63 14.06 6.73
N ALA A 130 -15.41 13.08 7.20
CA ALA A 130 -16.87 13.11 7.06
C ALA A 130 -17.52 14.33 7.72
N ASN A 131 -16.90 14.87 8.79
CA ASN A 131 -17.39 16.06 9.49
C ASN A 131 -16.91 17.38 8.87
N LYS A 132 -15.88 17.35 8.02
CA LYS A 132 -15.25 18.54 7.44
C LYS A 132 -15.60 18.76 5.96
N PHE A 133 -15.94 17.70 5.24
CA PHE A 133 -16.15 17.73 3.79
C PHE A 133 -17.52 17.17 3.39
N THR A 134 -17.82 17.28 2.11
CA THR A 134 -19.01 16.72 1.46
C THR A 134 -18.60 15.85 0.27
N GLY A 135 -19.57 15.19 -0.38
CA GLY A 135 -19.33 14.33 -1.54
C GLY A 135 -18.39 13.17 -1.24
N GLN A 136 -17.58 12.79 -2.25
CA GLN A 136 -16.76 11.58 -2.22
C GLN A 136 -15.83 11.48 -1.01
N VAL A 137 -15.27 12.59 -0.54
CA VAL A 137 -14.38 12.59 0.63
C VAL A 137 -15.15 12.19 1.89
N ALA A 138 -16.33 12.78 2.07
CA ALA A 138 -17.18 12.47 3.21
C ALA A 138 -17.70 11.04 3.14
N ASP A 139 -18.08 10.59 1.95
CA ASP A 139 -18.57 9.23 1.70
C ASP A 139 -17.49 8.19 1.97
N GLN A 140 -16.25 8.43 1.50
CA GLN A 140 -15.10 7.57 1.81
C GLN A 140 -14.86 7.49 3.31
N SER A 141 -14.93 8.62 4.02
CA SER A 141 -14.70 8.65 5.47
C SER A 141 -15.81 7.98 6.26
N ARG A 142 -17.07 8.13 5.87
CA ARG A 142 -18.19 7.40 6.49
C ARG A 142 -18.05 5.90 6.27
N LEU A 143 -17.73 5.49 5.04
CA LEU A 143 -17.57 4.09 4.68
C LEU A 143 -16.42 3.43 5.44
N MET A 144 -15.24 4.06 5.42
CA MET A 144 -14.07 3.55 6.13
C MET A 144 -14.32 3.48 7.64
N ASN A 145 -14.90 4.53 8.25
CA ASN A 145 -15.24 4.48 9.66
C ASN A 145 -16.25 3.38 10.00
N ALA A 146 -17.25 3.11 9.14
CA ALA A 146 -18.25 2.07 9.36
C ALA A 146 -17.60 0.68 9.42
N TYR A 147 -16.73 0.34 8.45
CA TYR A 147 -16.01 -0.94 8.47
C TYR A 147 -15.13 -1.09 9.72
N TRP A 148 -14.35 -0.05 10.07
CA TRP A 148 -13.47 -0.10 11.24
C TRP A 148 -14.27 -0.25 12.54
N SER A 149 -15.38 0.48 12.68
CA SER A 149 -16.26 0.38 13.84
C SER A 149 -16.91 -1.02 13.93
N SER A 150 -17.35 -1.57 12.80
CA SER A 150 -17.89 -2.94 12.75
C SER A 150 -16.84 -3.95 13.19
N PHE A 151 -15.62 -3.86 12.65
CA PHE A 151 -14.52 -4.76 12.98
C PHE A 151 -14.13 -4.68 14.46
N ILE A 152 -14.03 -3.47 15.03
CA ILE A 152 -13.71 -3.27 16.45
C ILE A 152 -14.72 -3.97 17.36
N VAL A 153 -16.02 -3.90 17.03
CA VAL A 153 -17.08 -4.42 17.90
C VAL A 153 -17.37 -5.91 17.68
N SER A 154 -17.12 -6.43 16.48
CA SER A 154 -17.56 -7.80 16.11
C SER A 154 -16.46 -8.71 15.60
N GLY A 155 -15.29 -8.17 15.23
CA GLY A 155 -14.24 -8.93 14.54
C GLY A 155 -14.48 -9.17 13.05
N ASP A 156 -15.57 -8.64 12.46
CA ASP A 156 -15.90 -8.70 11.04
C ASP A 156 -16.28 -7.29 10.54
N PRO A 157 -15.62 -6.75 9.51
CA PRO A 157 -15.94 -5.42 9.00
C PRO A 157 -17.35 -5.34 8.39
N ASN A 158 -17.99 -6.47 8.04
CA ASN A 158 -19.31 -6.49 7.40
C ASN A 158 -20.48 -6.68 8.37
N ALA A 159 -20.23 -7.02 9.65
CA ALA A 159 -21.31 -7.44 10.55
C ALA A 159 -22.23 -6.31 11.02
N ARG A 160 -21.74 -5.07 11.06
CA ARG A 160 -22.46 -3.89 11.59
C ARG A 160 -22.35 -2.68 10.66
N VAL A 161 -22.49 -2.94 9.36
CA VAL A 161 -22.58 -1.89 8.33
C VAL A 161 -23.97 -1.85 7.71
N PRO A 162 -24.40 -0.73 7.10
CA PRO A 162 -25.66 -0.66 6.37
C PRO A 162 -25.76 -1.73 5.26
N GLU A 163 -26.97 -2.19 4.96
CA GLU A 163 -27.25 -3.28 4.01
C GLU A 163 -26.66 -3.07 2.60
N ASN A 164 -26.60 -1.82 2.13
CA ASN A 164 -26.08 -1.46 0.80
C ASN A 164 -24.57 -1.16 0.79
N THR A 165 -23.86 -1.48 1.87
CA THR A 165 -22.40 -1.30 1.94
C THR A 165 -21.74 -2.36 1.06
N PRO A 166 -20.74 -2.00 0.23
CA PRO A 166 -19.96 -2.99 -0.51
C PRO A 166 -19.46 -4.11 0.41
N VAL A 167 -19.38 -5.34 -0.08
CA VAL A 167 -18.88 -6.44 0.76
C VAL A 167 -17.36 -6.36 0.81
N TRP A 168 -16.78 -6.37 2.01
CA TRP A 168 -15.34 -6.56 2.22
C TRP A 168 -15.04 -8.06 2.26
N PRO A 169 -14.45 -8.64 1.20
CA PRO A 169 -14.14 -10.06 1.18
C PRO A 169 -13.09 -10.39 2.24
N GLN A 170 -13.26 -11.54 2.89
CA GLN A 170 -12.20 -12.11 3.71
C GLN A 170 -11.03 -12.53 2.80
N TYR A 171 -9.82 -12.16 3.18
CA TYR A 171 -8.60 -12.53 2.47
C TYR A 171 -8.32 -14.03 2.64
N VAL A 172 -8.45 -14.76 1.55
CA VAL A 172 -8.16 -16.20 1.49
C VAL A 172 -6.92 -16.44 0.63
N PHE A 173 -5.95 -17.21 1.12
CA PHE A 173 -4.67 -17.43 0.43
C PHE A 173 -4.80 -17.91 -1.02
N ASN A 174 -5.87 -18.63 -1.37
CA ASN A 174 -6.06 -19.15 -2.72
C ASN A 174 -6.64 -18.12 -3.71
N ASN A 175 -7.38 -17.12 -3.26
CA ASN A 175 -8.02 -16.11 -4.12
C ASN A 175 -7.41 -14.72 -3.97
N GLN A 176 -6.85 -14.41 -2.80
CA GLN A 176 -6.13 -13.19 -2.44
C GLN A 176 -6.87 -11.93 -2.91
N THR A 177 -8.09 -11.75 -2.38
CA THR A 177 -8.91 -10.58 -2.68
C THR A 177 -8.78 -9.58 -1.54
N GLU A 178 -8.53 -8.32 -1.89
CA GLU A 178 -8.53 -7.19 -0.99
C GLU A 178 -9.68 -6.23 -1.34
N LEU A 179 -9.96 -5.29 -0.44
CA LEU A 179 -10.91 -4.21 -0.71
C LEU A 179 -10.15 -2.93 -1.07
N ARG A 180 -10.35 -2.41 -2.29
CA ARG A 180 -9.85 -1.09 -2.64
C ARG A 180 -10.84 -0.03 -2.19
N LEU A 181 -10.35 0.94 -1.40
CA LEU A 181 -11.11 2.08 -0.87
C LEU A 181 -10.74 3.31 -1.69
N ALA A 182 -11.61 3.71 -2.63
CA ALA A 182 -11.34 4.76 -3.59
C ALA A 182 -12.62 5.48 -4.04
N ASN A 183 -12.49 6.74 -4.47
CA ASN A 183 -13.55 7.51 -5.12
C ASN A 183 -14.88 7.61 -4.35
N GLY A 184 -14.85 7.61 -3.02
CA GLY A 184 -16.04 7.70 -2.18
C GLY A 184 -16.75 6.37 -1.96
N THR A 185 -16.15 5.26 -2.39
CA THR A 185 -16.73 3.92 -2.31
C THR A 185 -15.64 2.87 -2.05
N ALA A 186 -16.00 1.60 -2.20
CA ALA A 186 -15.09 0.48 -2.15
C ALA A 186 -15.47 -0.61 -3.16
N TYR A 187 -14.48 -1.35 -3.64
CA TYR A 187 -14.70 -2.51 -4.50
C TYR A 187 -13.66 -3.60 -4.25
N PRO A 188 -14.06 -4.90 -4.30
CA PRO A 188 -13.13 -6.00 -4.26
C PRO A 188 -12.17 -5.96 -5.46
N GLN A 189 -10.89 -6.25 -5.22
CA GLN A 189 -9.91 -6.45 -6.28
C GLN A 189 -8.93 -7.56 -5.92
N ARG A 190 -8.23 -8.08 -6.92
CA ARG A 190 -7.15 -9.03 -6.69
C ARG A 190 -5.97 -8.31 -6.04
N ASP A 191 -5.30 -9.00 -5.12
CA ASP A 191 -4.06 -8.54 -4.50
C ASP A 191 -2.85 -8.84 -5.41
N ASP A 192 -2.79 -8.12 -6.53
CA ASP A 192 -1.74 -8.24 -7.56
C ASP A 192 -0.95 -6.93 -7.78
N PHE A 193 -1.14 -5.94 -6.90
CA PHE A 193 -0.42 -4.69 -6.93
C PHE A 193 1.10 -4.90 -6.87
N ARG A 194 1.81 -4.56 -7.95
CA ARG A 194 3.27 -4.79 -8.11
C ARG A 194 3.72 -6.20 -7.69
N ARG A 195 2.91 -7.21 -8.03
CA ARG A 195 3.03 -8.56 -7.47
C ARG A 195 4.44 -9.15 -7.49
N GLU A 196 5.11 -9.08 -8.63
CA GLU A 196 6.45 -9.65 -8.80
C GLU A 196 7.47 -8.99 -7.87
N ALA A 197 7.38 -7.67 -7.69
CA ALA A 197 8.28 -6.94 -6.81
C ALA A 197 8.01 -7.25 -5.34
N LEU A 198 6.74 -7.36 -4.94
CA LEU A 198 6.37 -7.75 -3.58
C LEU A 198 6.76 -9.19 -3.27
N ASP A 199 6.62 -10.13 -4.21
CA ASP A 199 7.10 -11.51 -4.07
C ASP A 199 8.62 -11.54 -3.91
N PHE A 200 9.36 -10.73 -4.68
CA PHE A 200 10.81 -10.60 -4.54
C PHE A 200 11.21 -10.09 -3.15
N TRP A 201 10.61 -9.00 -2.65
CA TRP A 201 10.94 -8.47 -1.32
C TRP A 201 10.65 -9.47 -0.20
N ARG A 202 9.54 -10.22 -0.30
CA ARG A 202 9.26 -11.31 0.64
C ARG A 202 10.18 -12.51 0.49
N GLY A 203 10.79 -12.68 -0.67
CA GLY A 203 11.69 -13.78 -0.95
C GLY A 203 13.08 -13.61 -0.35
N ILE A 204 13.41 -12.44 0.18
CA ILE A 204 14.71 -12.14 0.80
C ILE A 204 14.61 -12.37 2.31
N PRO A 205 15.15 -13.48 2.86
CA PRO A 205 15.00 -13.82 4.27
C PRO A 205 15.58 -12.77 5.22
N GLU A 206 16.64 -12.07 4.80
CA GLU A 206 17.33 -11.07 5.63
C GLU A 206 16.52 -9.77 5.79
N ILE A 207 15.51 -9.55 4.96
CA ILE A 207 14.65 -8.36 4.98
C ILE A 207 13.38 -8.61 5.80
N LEU A 208 12.91 -9.86 5.79
CA LEU A 208 11.80 -10.30 6.61
C LEU A 208 12.37 -10.71 7.97
N MET A 209 12.45 -9.77 8.92
CA MET A 209 12.72 -10.08 10.33
C MET A 209 11.57 -10.93 10.91
N HIS A 210 11.51 -12.21 10.56
CA HIS A 210 10.60 -13.22 11.11
C HIS A 210 11.42 -14.45 11.51
#